data_AF-A0A536SD33-F1
#
_entry.id   AF-A0A536SD33-F1
#
_cell.length_a   1.000
_cell.length_b   1.000
_cell.length_c   1.000
_cell.angle_alpha   90.00
_cell.angle_beta   90.00
_cell.angle_gamma   90.00
#
_symmetry.space_group_name_H-M   'P 1'
#
loop_
_entity.id
_entity.type
_entity.pdbx_description
1 polymer ?
#
loop_
_entity_poly.entity_id
_entity_poly.type
_entity_poly.pdbx_seq_one_letter_code
_entity_poly.pdbx_strand_id
1 'polypeptide(L)'
;MFKSIQKHGMTLPGVRSRAVVVLLSIACGTTSALADDSRTRALLAAIARARVIDLSHTWDSKSPIASVNPPFSMALAATHGKTRGMFKDGDQLSFAAEKMEWSG
;
A
#
# COMPACT_ATOMS: atom_id res chain seq x y z
N MET A 1 32.13 74.94 15.42
CA MET A 1 33.41 74.74 16.16
C MET A 1 33.45 73.28 16.63
N PHE A 2 34.52 72.56 16.30
CA PHE A 2 34.66 71.09 16.33
C PHE A 2 34.71 70.41 17.71
N LYS A 3 34.14 69.19 17.82
CA LYS A 3 34.65 67.93 18.47
C LYS A 3 33.42 67.02 18.75
N SER A 4 33.23 65.78 18.27
CA SER A 4 34.08 64.58 18.08
C SER A 4 34.80 64.11 19.35
N ILE A 5 34.37 62.96 19.92
CA ILE A 5 35.19 61.75 20.23
C ILE A 5 34.53 60.83 21.32
N GLN A 6 34.17 59.62 20.85
CA GLN A 6 34.38 58.25 21.39
C GLN A 6 33.66 57.69 22.63
N LYS A 7 32.88 56.63 22.33
CA LYS A 7 32.87 55.25 22.89
C LYS A 7 32.85 55.08 24.41
N HIS A 8 31.83 54.40 24.92
CA HIS A 8 31.96 53.20 25.77
C HIS A 8 30.80 52.25 25.42
N GLY A 9 31.12 51.06 24.91
CA GLY A 9 30.14 50.03 24.62
C GLY A 9 29.84 49.19 25.84
N MET A 10 28.60 48.72 25.97
CA MET A 10 28.32 47.44 26.61
C MET A 10 27.03 46.84 26.03
N THR A 11 27.15 45.61 25.54
CA THR A 11 26.20 44.84 24.75
C THR A 11 25.21 44.03 25.61
N LEU A 12 23.92 44.10 25.22
CA LEU A 12 22.75 43.19 25.28
C LEU A 12 22.90 41.79 25.93
N PRO A 13 21.85 41.14 26.50
CA PRO A 13 20.53 40.86 25.86
C PRO A 13 19.31 40.94 26.83
N GLY A 14 18.02 40.90 26.48
CA GLY A 14 17.29 40.50 25.27
C GLY A 14 16.18 39.50 25.66
N VAL A 15 14.89 39.89 25.65
CA VAL A 15 13.73 38.98 25.50
C VAL A 15 12.60 39.73 24.81
N ARG A 16 12.10 39.18 23.69
CA ARG A 16 10.98 39.68 22.87
C ARG A 16 9.83 38.66 22.95
N SER A 17 8.59 39.12 23.14
CA SER A 17 7.37 38.32 22.91
C SER A 17 6.34 39.16 22.16
N ARG A 18 6.00 38.75 20.94
CA ARG A 18 4.87 39.25 20.13
C ARG A 18 4.34 38.08 19.31
N ALA A 19 3.10 37.67 19.54
CA ALA A 19 2.34 36.84 18.61
C ALA A 19 0.86 36.84 18.99
N VAL A 20 -0.01 37.51 18.21
CA VAL A 20 -1.43 37.13 18.05
C VAL A 20 -1.92 37.67 16.69
N VAL A 21 -2.85 36.91 16.09
CA VAL A 21 -3.78 37.20 14.98
C VAL A 21 -3.41 36.53 13.66
N VAL A 22 -3.93 35.32 13.47
CA VAL A 22 -4.30 34.75 12.17
C VAL A 22 -5.77 34.37 12.28
N LEU A 23 -6.65 34.99 11.50
CA LEU A 23 -8.04 34.58 11.39
C LEU A 23 -8.55 34.76 9.95
N LEU A 24 -9.23 33.72 9.48
CA LEU A 24 -10.43 33.77 8.65
C LEU A 24 -10.28 34.00 7.14
N SER A 25 -9.99 32.92 6.40
CA SER A 25 -10.53 32.74 5.05
C SER A 25 -10.28 31.31 4.57
N ILE A 26 -11.31 30.46 4.65
CA ILE A 26 -11.71 29.37 3.72
C ILE A 26 -12.90 28.68 4.40
N ALA A 27 -14.09 29.23 4.15
CA ALA A 27 -15.37 28.62 4.48
C ALA A 27 -16.17 28.54 3.18
N CYS A 28 -15.69 27.76 2.22
CA CYS A 28 -16.47 27.41 1.03
C CYS A 28 -15.78 26.23 0.33
N GLY A 29 -16.24 24.99 0.54
CA GLY A 29 -15.81 23.88 -0.32
C GLY A 29 -15.76 22.45 0.24
N THR A 30 -16.10 22.17 1.50
CA THR A 30 -15.97 20.79 2.03
C THR A 30 -17.29 20.20 2.52
N THR A 31 -18.36 20.29 1.72
CA THR A 31 -19.54 19.44 1.90
C THR A 31 -19.45 18.23 0.98
N SER A 32 -18.41 17.39 1.15
CA SER A 32 -18.34 15.99 0.68
C SER A 32 -17.00 15.38 1.11
N ALA A 33 -16.85 15.01 2.38
CA ALA A 33 -15.87 14.00 2.84
C ALA A 33 -15.95 13.81 4.37
N LEU A 34 -17.13 13.47 4.89
CA LEU A 34 -17.21 12.72 6.14
C LEU A 34 -17.84 11.36 5.84
N ALA A 35 -17.38 10.70 4.77
CA ALA A 35 -17.42 9.25 4.76
C ALA A 35 -16.60 8.82 5.97
N ASP A 36 -17.19 7.98 6.82
CA ASP A 36 -16.73 7.60 8.15
C ASP A 36 -15.27 7.09 8.15
N ASP A 37 -14.35 8.06 8.20
CA ASP A 37 -12.89 7.90 8.11
C ASP A 37 -12.37 7.14 9.34
N SER A 38 -13.07 7.28 10.46
CA SER A 38 -12.83 6.52 11.68
C SER A 38 -13.09 5.02 11.53
N ARG A 39 -14.23 4.58 10.95
CA ARG A 39 -14.47 3.13 10.71
C ARG A 39 -13.50 2.56 9.68
N THR A 40 -13.21 3.30 8.61
CA THR A 40 -12.25 2.85 7.60
C THR A 40 -10.86 2.65 8.22
N ARG A 41 -10.37 3.62 9.00
CA ARG A 41 -9.09 3.49 9.71
C ARG A 41 -9.09 2.39 10.76
N ALA A 42 -10.19 2.21 11.49
CA ALA A 42 -10.32 1.13 12.47
C ALA A 42 -10.28 -0.25 11.79
N LEU A 43 -10.94 -0.42 10.65
CA LEU A 43 -10.91 -1.65 9.86
C LEU A 43 -9.50 -1.94 9.33
N LEU A 44 -8.83 -0.94 8.75
CA LEU A 44 -7.45 -1.10 8.27
C LEU A 44 -6.49 -1.45 9.40
N ALA A 45 -6.63 -0.81 10.57
CA ALA A 45 -5.82 -1.14 11.74
C ALA A 45 -6.11 -2.55 12.27
N ALA A 46 -7.36 -3.02 12.20
CA ALA A 46 -7.74 -4.38 12.56
C ALA A 46 -7.15 -5.41 11.59
N ILE A 47 -7.26 -5.17 10.27
CA ILE A 47 -6.68 -6.04 9.23
C ILE A 47 -5.15 -6.07 9.36
N ALA A 48 -4.51 -4.92 9.56
CA ALA A 48 -3.05 -4.83 9.71
C ALA A 48 -2.50 -5.59 10.93
N ARG A 49 -3.33 -5.79 11.96
CA ARG A 49 -2.98 -6.55 13.17
C ARG A 49 -3.47 -8.00 13.13
N ALA A 50 -4.31 -8.35 12.16
CA ALA A 50 -4.85 -9.69 12.03
C ALA A 50 -3.74 -10.67 11.58
N ARG A 51 -3.85 -11.92 12.03
CA ARG A 51 -3.05 -13.00 11.46
C ARG A 51 -3.75 -13.53 10.22
N VAL A 52 -3.01 -13.59 9.12
CA VAL A 52 -3.47 -14.29 7.91
C VAL A 52 -3.17 -15.77 8.10
N ILE A 53 -4.22 -16.59 8.10
CA ILE A 53 -4.11 -18.05 8.11
C ILE A 53 -4.61 -18.52 6.76
N ASP A 54 -3.74 -19.16 6.00
CA ASP A 54 -4.12 -19.84 4.77
C ASP A 54 -4.75 -21.19 5.13
N LEU A 55 -6.00 -21.39 4.71
CA LEU A 55 -6.75 -22.64 4.90
C LEU A 55 -6.79 -23.49 3.62
N SER A 56 -6.10 -23.05 2.58
CA SER A 56 -6.02 -23.74 1.30
C SER A 56 -5.12 -24.96 1.41
N HIS A 57 -5.50 -26.05 0.73
CA HIS A 57 -4.63 -27.21 0.58
C HIS A 57 -3.67 -26.98 -0.60
N THR A 58 -2.44 -27.49 -0.49
CA THR A 58 -1.60 -27.69 -1.68
C THR A 58 -2.18 -28.88 -2.43
N TRP A 59 -2.74 -28.61 -3.61
CA TRP A 59 -3.32 -29.65 -4.46
C TRP A 59 -2.22 -30.32 -5.27
N ASP A 60 -2.17 -31.65 -5.19
CA ASP A 60 -1.29 -32.51 -5.96
C ASP A 60 -1.99 -33.84 -6.27
N SER A 61 -1.35 -34.71 -7.06
CA SER A 61 -1.91 -36.02 -7.42
C SER A 61 -2.08 -37.00 -6.24
N LYS A 62 -1.52 -36.68 -5.07
CA LYS A 62 -1.66 -37.46 -3.84
C LYS A 62 -2.68 -36.86 -2.87
N SER A 63 -3.29 -35.75 -3.24
CA SER A 63 -4.23 -35.05 -2.39
C SER A 63 -5.45 -35.93 -2.12
N PRO A 64 -5.92 -36.00 -0.87
CA PRO A 64 -7.05 -36.85 -0.51
C PRO A 64 -8.31 -36.32 -1.17
N ILE A 65 -8.70 -36.93 -2.28
CA ILE A 65 -9.98 -36.69 -2.92
C ILE A 65 -10.95 -37.81 -2.52
N ALA A 66 -12.24 -37.47 -2.36
CA ALA A 66 -13.29 -38.45 -2.13
C ALA A 66 -13.18 -39.61 -3.14
N SER A 67 -13.32 -40.86 -2.67
CA SER A 67 -13.09 -42.09 -3.45
C SER A 67 -13.98 -42.27 -4.69
N VAL A 68 -14.96 -41.38 -4.90
CA VAL A 68 -15.81 -41.33 -6.09
C VAL A 68 -15.15 -40.59 -7.27
N ASN A 69 -13.99 -39.99 -7.03
CA ASN A 69 -13.30 -39.18 -8.01
C ASN A 69 -12.36 -40.05 -8.85
N PRO A 70 -12.48 -40.06 -10.18
CA PRO A 70 -11.57 -40.84 -11.02
C PRO A 70 -10.12 -40.38 -10.83
N PRO A 71 -9.13 -41.25 -11.09
CA PRO A 71 -7.74 -40.85 -11.09
C PRO A 71 -7.51 -39.65 -11.99
N PHE A 72 -6.70 -38.70 -11.52
CA PHE A 72 -6.31 -37.53 -12.29
C PHE A 72 -4.78 -37.39 -12.34
N SER A 73 -4.28 -36.71 -13.37
CA SER A 73 -2.88 -36.32 -13.46
C SER A 73 -2.77 -34.80 -13.69
N MET A 74 -1.68 -34.22 -13.22
CA MET A 74 -1.38 -32.80 -13.39
C MET A 74 -0.07 -32.65 -14.15
N ALA A 75 -0.05 -31.78 -15.15
CA ALA A 75 1.14 -31.48 -15.93
C ALA A 75 1.21 -29.99 -16.27
N LEU A 76 2.42 -29.43 -16.28
CA LEU A 76 2.64 -28.05 -16.66
C LEU A 76 2.49 -27.88 -18.17
N ALA A 77 1.40 -27.25 -18.61
CA ALA A 77 1.10 -27.02 -20.03
C ALA A 77 1.86 -25.80 -20.58
N ALA A 78 2.05 -24.77 -19.76
CA ALA A 78 2.77 -23.56 -20.14
C ALA A 78 3.53 -22.92 -18.97
N THR A 79 4.65 -22.28 -19.25
CA THR A 79 5.47 -21.57 -18.26
C THR A 79 5.57 -20.09 -18.62
N HIS A 80 5.77 -19.21 -17.63
CA HIS A 80 5.96 -17.77 -17.88
C HIS A 80 7.03 -17.48 -18.94
N GLY A 81 8.12 -18.26 -18.97
CA GLY A 81 9.16 -18.12 -19.99
C GLY A 81 8.68 -18.48 -21.40
N LYS A 82 7.82 -19.49 -21.53
CA LYS A 82 7.26 -19.92 -22.82
C LYS A 82 6.09 -19.06 -23.31
N THR A 83 5.40 -18.36 -22.42
CA THR A 83 4.22 -17.55 -22.75
C THR A 83 4.52 -16.06 -22.88
N ARG A 84 5.74 -15.64 -22.55
CA ARG A 84 6.19 -14.26 -22.74
C ARG A 84 6.07 -13.87 -24.22
N GLY A 85 5.48 -12.70 -24.45
CA GLY A 85 5.26 -12.17 -25.80
C GLY A 85 4.03 -12.70 -26.52
N MET A 86 3.26 -13.63 -25.94
CA MET A 86 2.02 -14.12 -26.56
C MET A 86 0.95 -13.02 -26.72
N PHE A 87 0.93 -12.04 -25.81
CA PHE A 87 -0.06 -10.95 -25.83
C PHE A 87 0.35 -9.77 -26.73
N LYS A 88 1.54 -9.78 -27.33
CA LYS A 88 2.08 -8.71 -28.19
C LYS A 88 2.06 -7.31 -27.53
N ASP A 89 2.32 -7.28 -26.23
CA ASP A 89 2.25 -6.11 -25.36
C ASP A 89 3.63 -5.60 -24.91
N GLY A 90 4.70 -5.99 -25.63
CA GLY A 90 6.08 -5.70 -25.24
C GLY A 90 6.57 -6.56 -24.07
N ASP A 91 6.16 -7.84 -24.03
CA ASP A 91 6.57 -8.85 -23.06
C ASP A 91 6.18 -8.56 -21.60
N GLN A 92 5.20 -7.69 -21.39
CA GLN A 92 4.74 -7.30 -20.05
C GLN A 92 3.88 -8.38 -19.40
N LEU A 93 3.01 -9.02 -20.17
CA LEU A 93 2.13 -10.08 -19.69
C LEU A 93 2.68 -11.46 -20.09
N SER A 94 2.61 -12.38 -19.13
CA SER A 94 2.90 -13.80 -19.32
C SER A 94 2.06 -14.60 -18.34
N PHE A 95 1.81 -15.86 -18.64
CA PHE A 95 1.05 -16.77 -17.77
C PHE A 95 1.77 -18.11 -17.62
N ALA A 96 1.47 -18.81 -16.54
CA ALA A 96 1.71 -20.25 -16.42
C ALA A 96 0.36 -20.96 -16.48
N ALA A 97 0.33 -22.14 -17.07
CA ALA A 97 -0.87 -22.96 -17.14
C ALA A 97 -0.54 -24.38 -16.72
N GLU A 98 -1.37 -24.93 -15.85
CA GLU A 98 -1.37 -26.32 -15.45
C GLU A 98 -2.58 -27.00 -16.08
N LYS A 99 -2.36 -28.18 -16.64
CA LYS A 99 -3.42 -29.02 -17.20
C LYS A 99 -3.71 -30.14 -16.21
N MET A 100 -4.98 -30.27 -15.85
CA MET A 100 -5.47 -31.39 -15.07
C MET A 100 -6.23 -32.34 -16.02
N GLU A 101 -5.74 -33.57 -16.15
CA GLU A 101 -6.35 -34.61 -16.97
C GLU A 101 -7.07 -35.62 -16.08
N TRP A 102 -8.29 -35.94 -16.47
CA TRP A 102 -9.19 -36.84 -15.76
C TRP A 102 -9.44 -38.06 -16.66
N SER A 103 -9.50 -39.26 -16.09
CA SER A 103 -9.64 -40.52 -16.87
C SER A 103 -11.06 -40.77 -17.44
N GLY A 104 -11.81 -39.71 -17.76
CA GLY A 104 -13.19 -39.76 -18.23
C GLY A 104 -13.32 -39.95 -19.73
#